data_AF-A0A445K1I4-F1
#
_entry.id   AF-A0A445K1I4-F1
#
_cell.length_a   1.000
_cell.length_b   1.000
_cell.length_c   1.000
_cell.angle_alpha   90.00
_cell.angle_beta   90.00
_cell.angle_gamma   90.00
#
_symmetry.space_group_name_H-M   'P 1'
#
loop_
_entity.id
_entity.type
_entity.pdbx_description
1 polymer ?
#
loop_
_entity_poly.entity_id
_entity_poly.type
_entity_poly.pdbx_seq_one_letter_code
_entity_poly.pdbx_strand_id
1 'polypeptide(L)'
;MATELLQIEPAELRFVFELKKQSSCLVQLANTTDHFIAFKVKTTSPKKYCVRPNIGIVKPNDKCDFTVTMQAQRMAPPDMLCKDKFLIQSTVVPFGTTEDDITSDMFSKDSGKYIEEKKLRVVLISPPSSPVLLPVNGDMKHDPSNEIYVQKDRVPSGVENIPPPCKVSDEVKGLEPAQDMKEDREDEDIVPRQAENVGDMKPAKDDMQLNLTNESEELKSKLSVMDSKLRVAEVTITKLNEERHRNTQEKDLLKKELEVLKRQINTKGSQAGFPFLFVCMVALISVAVGYYIHP
;
A
#
# COMPACT_ATOMS: atom_id res chain seq x y z
N MET A 1 -37.98 5.56 5.33
CA MET A 1 -36.63 6.16 5.38
C MET A 1 -35.64 5.03 5.62
N ALA A 2 -34.46 5.05 5.02
CA ALA A 2 -33.44 4.04 5.32
C ALA A 2 -32.89 4.33 6.73
N THR A 3 -32.92 3.34 7.62
CA THR A 3 -32.32 3.42 8.95
C THR A 3 -30.83 3.17 8.84
N GLU A 4 -30.03 4.23 8.97
CA GLU A 4 -28.58 4.13 9.03
C GLU A 4 -28.15 3.43 10.32
N LEU A 5 -27.27 2.43 10.23
CA LEU A 5 -26.80 1.66 11.38
C LEU A 5 -25.65 2.39 12.10
N LEU A 6 -24.66 2.87 11.35
CA LEU A 6 -23.52 3.62 11.92
C LEU A 6 -23.29 4.95 11.21
N GLN A 7 -23.30 6.03 12.01
CA GLN A 7 -22.73 7.30 11.58
C GLN A 7 -21.20 7.15 11.57
N ILE A 8 -20.56 7.57 10.48
CA ILE A 8 -19.11 7.40 10.26
C ILE A 8 -18.48 8.75 9.97
N GLU A 9 -17.44 9.10 10.72
CA GLU A 9 -16.69 10.35 10.57
C GLU A 9 -15.17 10.06 10.59
N PRO A 10 -14.36 10.58 9.65
CA PRO A 10 -14.72 11.41 8.51
C PRO A 10 -15.30 10.62 7.32
N ALA A 11 -16.02 11.31 6.43
CA ALA A 11 -16.58 10.74 5.20
C ALA A 11 -15.52 10.35 4.13
N GLU A 12 -14.29 10.87 4.25
CA GLU A 12 -13.15 10.55 3.40
C GLU A 12 -11.87 10.44 4.24
N LEU A 13 -11.04 9.46 3.93
CA LEU A 13 -9.79 9.22 4.66
C LEU A 13 -8.66 10.06 4.05
N ARG A 14 -8.19 11.03 4.82
CA ARG A 14 -7.15 11.97 4.40
C ARG A 14 -5.81 11.53 4.97
N PHE A 15 -4.82 11.33 4.10
CA PHE A 15 -3.46 10.97 4.50
C PHE A 15 -2.47 12.01 3.97
N VAL A 16 -1.68 12.57 4.89
CA VAL A 16 -0.47 13.31 4.49
C VAL A 16 0.50 12.31 3.86
N PHE A 17 0.86 12.50 2.59
CA PHE A 17 1.76 11.59 1.87
C PHE A 17 3.20 12.10 1.97
N GLU A 18 4.08 11.27 2.54
CA GLU A 18 5.53 11.47 2.52
C GLU A 18 6.25 10.17 2.17
N LEU A 19 7.28 10.27 1.33
CA LEU A 19 8.09 9.10 0.97
C LEU A 19 8.76 8.51 2.21
N LYS A 20 8.73 7.18 2.31
CA LYS A 20 9.30 6.38 3.42
C LYS A 20 8.70 6.66 4.81
N LYS A 21 7.62 7.45 4.94
CA LYS A 21 6.89 7.65 6.21
C LYS A 21 5.51 7.00 6.19
N GLN A 22 5.06 6.57 7.37
CA GLN A 22 3.67 6.18 7.58
C GLN A 22 2.78 7.41 7.82
N SER A 23 1.48 7.25 7.59
CA SER A 23 0.48 8.28 7.81
C SER A 23 -0.79 7.61 8.33
N SER A 24 -1.46 8.21 9.32
CA SER A 24 -2.62 7.60 9.99
C SER A 24 -3.82 8.52 9.98
N CYS A 25 -5.00 7.92 9.87
CA CYS A 25 -6.30 8.60 9.97
C CYS A 25 -7.15 7.80 10.98
N LEU A 26 -7.73 8.48 11.96
CA LEU A 26 -8.68 7.93 12.91
C LEU A 26 -10.09 8.11 12.35
N VAL A 27 -10.92 7.08 12.49
CA VAL A 27 -12.30 7.02 12.01
C VAL A 27 -13.19 6.63 13.18
N GLN A 28 -14.16 7.49 13.48
CA GLN A 28 -15.16 7.26 14.50
C GLN A 28 -16.41 6.61 13.88
N LEU A 29 -16.87 5.55 14.55
CA LEU A 29 -18.16 4.91 14.35
C LEU A 29 -19.05 5.29 15.54
N ALA A 30 -20.19 5.92 15.27
CA ALA A 30 -21.19 6.25 16.29
C ALA A 30 -22.47 5.46 16.02
N ASN A 31 -22.92 4.72 17.03
CA ASN A 31 -24.17 3.98 17.02
C ASN A 31 -25.26 4.82 17.70
N THR A 32 -26.27 5.24 16.94
CA THR A 32 -27.43 6.00 17.44
C THR A 32 -28.66 5.11 17.65
N THR A 33 -28.48 3.80 17.62
CA THR A 33 -29.54 2.80 17.78
C THR A 33 -29.46 2.13 19.16
N ASP A 34 -30.58 1.54 19.58
CA ASP A 34 -30.68 0.73 20.81
C ASP A 34 -30.18 -0.72 20.63
N HIS A 35 -29.43 -1.00 19.56
CA HIS A 35 -28.96 -2.35 19.20
C HIS A 35 -27.43 -2.46 19.21
N PHE A 36 -26.92 -3.67 19.41
CA PHE A 36 -25.50 -3.97 19.24
C PHE A 36 -25.20 -4.11 17.76
N ILE A 37 -24.13 -3.46 17.28
CA ILE A 37 -23.77 -3.47 15.87
C ILE A 37 -22.35 -4.01 15.71
N ALA A 38 -22.21 -5.14 15.01
CA ALA A 38 -20.91 -5.61 14.59
C ALA A 38 -20.49 -4.90 13.30
N PHE A 39 -19.22 -4.49 13.22
CA PHE A 39 -18.63 -3.87 12.04
C PHE A 39 -17.44 -4.67 11.50
N LYS A 40 -17.19 -4.54 10.20
CA LYS A 40 -16.03 -5.14 9.50
C LYS A 40 -15.49 -4.20 8.44
N VAL A 41 -14.20 -3.89 8.51
CA VAL A 41 -13.51 -2.98 7.60
C VAL A 41 -12.74 -3.78 6.54
N LYS A 42 -13.08 -3.55 5.27
CA LYS A 42 -12.42 -4.09 4.08
C LYS A 42 -11.76 -2.94 3.28
N THR A 43 -10.74 -3.25 2.49
CA THR A 43 -10.03 -2.26 1.64
C THR A 43 -9.64 -2.86 0.29
N THR A 44 -9.58 -2.02 -0.75
CA THR A 44 -9.09 -2.42 -2.08
C THR A 44 -7.58 -2.63 -2.13
N SER A 45 -6.81 -2.16 -1.15
CA SER A 45 -5.35 -2.22 -1.12
C SER A 45 -4.78 -2.71 0.22
N PRO A 46 -5.06 -3.96 0.64
CA PRO A 46 -4.68 -4.47 1.97
C PRO A 46 -3.16 -4.50 2.23
N LYS A 47 -2.32 -4.52 1.18
CA LYS A 47 -0.85 -4.41 1.32
C LYS A 47 -0.36 -3.00 1.66
N LYS A 48 -1.16 -1.96 1.40
CA LYS A 48 -0.80 -0.55 1.63
C LYS A 48 -1.28 -0.01 2.98
N TYR A 49 -2.26 -0.67 3.61
CA TYR A 49 -2.95 -0.15 4.79
C TYR A 49 -3.04 -1.20 5.89
N CYS A 50 -2.77 -0.78 7.13
CA CYS A 50 -3.13 -1.52 8.33
C CYS A 50 -4.39 -0.87 8.93
N VAL A 51 -5.32 -1.67 9.44
CA VAL A 51 -6.55 -1.20 10.09
C VAL A 51 -6.63 -1.83 11.48
N ARG A 52 -6.88 -1.04 12.52
CA ARG A 52 -6.95 -1.50 13.92
C ARG A 52 -8.00 -0.73 14.72
N PRO A 53 -8.98 -1.42 15.35
CA PRO A 53 -9.44 -2.77 15.00
C PRO A 53 -10.00 -2.83 13.56
N ASN A 54 -9.97 -4.00 12.92
CA ASN A 54 -10.59 -4.21 11.59
C ASN A 54 -11.97 -4.88 11.65
N ILE A 55 -12.34 -5.43 12.81
CA ILE A 55 -13.62 -6.04 13.18
C ILE A 55 -13.87 -5.64 14.64
N GLY A 56 -15.13 -5.42 15.03
CA GLY A 56 -15.48 -5.13 16.41
C GLY A 56 -16.99 -4.92 16.61
N ILE A 57 -17.40 -4.54 17.82
CA ILE A 57 -18.80 -4.28 18.17
C ILE A 57 -18.94 -2.87 18.75
N VAL A 58 -19.89 -2.11 18.22
CA VAL A 58 -20.33 -0.83 18.80
C VAL A 58 -21.59 -1.11 19.64
N LYS A 59 -21.55 -0.72 20.92
CA LYS A 59 -22.68 -0.88 21.84
C LYS A 59 -23.81 0.11 21.48
N PRO A 60 -25.06 -0.15 21.94
CA PRO A 60 -26.15 0.82 21.83
C PRO A 60 -25.76 2.20 22.35
N ASN A 61 -26.11 3.25 21.60
CA ASN A 61 -25.85 4.66 21.96
C ASN A 61 -24.37 5.00 22.29
N ASP A 62 -23.42 4.21 21.79
CA ASP A 62 -21.98 4.32 22.09
C ASP A 62 -21.14 4.64 20.84
N LYS A 63 -19.85 4.92 21.05
CA LYS A 63 -18.87 5.25 20.00
C LYS A 63 -17.66 4.32 20.04
N CYS A 64 -17.13 4.00 18.86
CA CYS A 64 -15.93 3.18 18.70
C CYS A 64 -15.04 3.81 17.63
N ASP A 65 -13.74 3.94 17.89
CA ASP A 65 -12.79 4.47 16.93
C ASP A 65 -11.92 3.35 16.35
N PHE A 66 -11.64 3.41 15.05
CA PHE A 66 -10.60 2.60 14.42
C PHE A 66 -9.58 3.47 13.69
N THR A 67 -8.32 3.04 13.73
CA THR A 67 -7.22 3.71 13.04
C THR A 67 -6.90 2.99 11.73
N VAL A 68 -6.81 3.75 10.64
CA VAL A 68 -6.23 3.31 9.37
C VAL A 68 -4.84 3.92 9.24
N THR A 69 -3.81 3.08 9.11
CA THR A 69 -2.42 3.50 8.90
C THR A 69 -1.96 3.11 7.50
N MET A 70 -1.71 4.10 6.66
CA MET A 70 -1.00 3.94 5.39
C MET A 70 0.46 3.59 5.65
N GLN A 71 0.92 2.49 5.06
CA GLN A 71 2.28 2.00 5.14
C GLN A 71 3.24 2.89 4.34
N ALA A 72 4.49 2.95 4.79
CA ALA A 72 5.54 3.76 4.19
C ALA A 72 5.80 3.39 2.71
N GLN A 73 5.38 4.27 1.80
CA GLN A 73 5.54 4.07 0.36
C GLN A 73 6.96 4.43 -0.09
N ARG A 74 7.54 3.63 -1.01
CA ARG A 74 8.88 3.88 -1.58
C ARG A 74 8.87 4.74 -2.84
N MET A 75 7.75 4.76 -3.55
CA MET A 75 7.53 5.54 -4.77
C MET A 75 6.28 6.40 -4.58
N ALA A 76 6.26 7.59 -5.17
CA ALA A 76 5.07 8.43 -5.21
C ALA A 76 4.08 7.87 -6.24
N PRO A 77 2.76 7.83 -5.95
CA PRO A 77 1.74 7.62 -6.97
C PRO A 77 1.83 8.73 -8.03
N PRO A 78 1.65 8.42 -9.33
CA PRO A 78 1.51 9.44 -10.37
C PRO A 78 0.43 10.46 -9.98
N ASP A 79 0.76 11.74 -10.13
CA ASP A 79 -0.12 12.89 -9.85
C ASP A 79 -0.74 12.92 -8.44
N MET A 80 -0.14 12.22 -7.45
CA MET A 80 -0.74 11.95 -6.13
C MET A 80 -2.13 11.28 -6.15
N LEU A 81 -2.54 10.70 -7.29
CA LEU A 81 -3.88 10.14 -7.45
C LEU A 81 -4.00 8.79 -6.74
N CYS A 82 -4.71 8.77 -5.62
CA CYS A 82 -5.12 7.55 -4.95
C CYS A 82 -6.54 7.14 -5.36
N LYS A 83 -6.68 5.89 -5.84
CA LYS A 83 -7.98 5.29 -6.19
C LYS A 83 -8.46 4.29 -5.13
N ASP A 84 -7.73 4.16 -4.02
CA ASP A 84 -8.03 3.19 -2.97
C ASP A 84 -9.29 3.56 -2.19
N LYS A 85 -10.02 2.54 -1.76
CA LYS A 85 -11.33 2.69 -1.10
C LYS A 85 -11.45 1.71 0.06
N PHE A 86 -12.12 2.16 1.10
CA PHE A 86 -12.50 1.35 2.26
C PHE A 86 -13.99 1.08 2.22
N LEU A 87 -14.37 -0.09 2.73
CA LEU A 87 -15.75 -0.53 2.87
C LEU A 87 -15.94 -0.94 4.32
N ILE A 88 -16.80 -0.23 5.04
CA ILE A 88 -17.28 -0.61 6.37
C ILE A 88 -18.60 -1.36 6.11
N GLN A 89 -18.66 -2.62 6.54
CA GLN A 89 -19.89 -3.38 6.60
C GLN A 89 -20.39 -3.39 8.04
N SER A 90 -21.68 -3.15 8.24
CA SER A 90 -22.32 -3.09 9.57
C SER A 90 -23.54 -4.01 9.61
N THR A 91 -23.75 -4.74 10.70
CA THR A 91 -24.97 -5.55 10.90
C THR A 91 -25.38 -5.57 12.37
N VAL A 92 -26.68 -5.64 12.62
CA VAL A 92 -27.23 -5.82 13.97
C VAL A 92 -26.91 -7.23 14.49
N VAL A 93 -26.49 -7.32 15.75
CA VAL A 93 -26.14 -8.57 16.45
C VAL A 93 -26.87 -8.69 17.80
N PRO A 94 -27.08 -9.91 18.32
CA PRO A 94 -27.69 -10.10 19.64
C PRO A 94 -26.86 -9.50 20.79
N PHE A 95 -27.52 -9.12 21.87
CA PHE A 95 -26.86 -8.82 23.14
C PHE A 95 -25.96 -9.99 23.58
N GLY A 96 -24.77 -9.68 24.11
CA GLY A 96 -23.82 -10.68 24.59
C GLY A 96 -22.91 -11.29 23.51
N THR A 97 -23.08 -10.93 22.23
CA THR A 97 -22.11 -11.26 21.18
C THR A 97 -20.75 -10.64 21.53
N THR A 98 -19.67 -11.42 21.44
CA THR A 98 -18.28 -10.98 21.66
C THR A 98 -17.53 -10.82 20.34
N GLU A 99 -16.30 -10.28 20.36
CA GLU A 99 -15.49 -10.13 19.13
C GLU A 99 -15.10 -11.47 18.51
N ASP A 100 -14.90 -12.51 19.34
CA ASP A 100 -14.56 -13.87 18.89
C ASP A 100 -15.74 -14.59 18.20
N ASP A 101 -16.98 -14.20 18.51
CA ASP A 101 -18.20 -14.73 17.87
C ASP A 101 -18.42 -14.19 16.45
N ILE A 102 -17.65 -13.17 16.03
CA ILE A 102 -17.87 -12.46 14.76
C ILE A 102 -17.30 -13.24 13.59
N THR A 103 -18.11 -14.15 13.04
CA THR A 103 -17.76 -14.92 11.84
C THR A 103 -17.89 -14.11 10.55
N SER A 104 -17.21 -14.54 9.49
CA SER A 104 -17.31 -13.84 8.20
C SER A 104 -18.69 -13.95 7.56
N ASP A 105 -19.44 -15.00 7.87
CA ASP A 105 -20.76 -15.28 7.28
C ASP A 105 -21.84 -14.30 7.75
N MET A 106 -21.64 -13.68 8.93
CA MET A 106 -22.48 -12.58 9.41
C MET A 106 -22.46 -11.34 8.49
N PHE A 107 -21.43 -11.22 7.62
CA PHE A 107 -21.29 -10.16 6.62
C PHE A 107 -21.45 -10.67 5.17
N SER A 108 -21.99 -11.89 5.00
CA SER A 108 -22.36 -12.45 3.70
C SER A 108 -23.82 -12.13 3.40
N LYS A 109 -24.11 -11.66 2.18
CA LYS A 109 -25.47 -11.24 1.77
C LYS A 109 -26.45 -12.43 1.71
N ASP A 110 -25.91 -13.63 1.57
CA ASP A 110 -26.65 -14.90 1.52
C ASP A 110 -27.20 -15.33 2.90
N SER A 111 -26.77 -14.66 3.99
CA SER A 111 -27.22 -14.95 5.36
C SER A 111 -28.67 -14.50 5.66
N GLY A 112 -29.31 -13.78 4.74
CA GLY A 112 -30.64 -13.20 4.93
C GLY A 112 -30.70 -12.02 5.92
N LYS A 113 -29.57 -11.65 6.54
CA LYS A 113 -29.49 -10.49 7.44
C LYS A 113 -29.29 -9.19 6.66
N TYR A 114 -29.80 -8.09 7.20
CA TYR A 114 -29.52 -6.76 6.67
C TYR A 114 -28.07 -6.38 6.98
N ILE A 115 -27.31 -6.04 5.94
CA ILE A 115 -25.94 -5.55 6.02
C ILE A 115 -25.89 -4.17 5.38
N GLU A 116 -25.54 -3.17 6.18
CA GLU A 116 -25.24 -1.82 5.69
C GLU A 116 -23.80 -1.81 5.14
N GLU A 117 -23.59 -1.14 4.00
CA GLU A 117 -22.28 -1.06 3.34
C GLU A 117 -21.92 0.41 3.05
N LYS A 118 -20.99 0.98 3.84
CA LYS A 118 -20.58 2.38 3.72
C LYS A 118 -19.14 2.50 3.22
N LYS A 119 -18.92 3.36 2.22
CA LYS A 119 -17.72 3.37 1.39
C LYS A 119 -16.96 4.69 1.49
N LEU A 120 -15.75 4.64 2.06
CA LEU A 120 -14.88 5.80 2.20
C LEU A 120 -13.85 5.84 1.07
N ARG A 121 -13.58 7.02 0.52
CA ARG A 121 -12.49 7.26 -0.44
C ARG A 121 -11.21 7.64 0.31
N VAL A 122 -10.06 7.30 -0.28
CA VAL A 122 -8.76 7.79 0.18
C VAL A 122 -8.37 9.04 -0.62
N VAL A 123 -7.94 10.09 0.09
CA VAL A 123 -7.38 11.32 -0.46
C VAL A 123 -5.95 11.48 0.07
N LEU A 124 -4.98 11.65 -0.83
CA LEU A 124 -3.61 12.02 -0.45
C LEU A 124 -3.48 13.54 -0.43
N ILE A 125 -2.76 14.05 0.55
CA ILE A 125 -2.49 15.47 0.74
C ILE A 125 -0.97 15.64 0.86
N SER A 126 -0.39 16.63 0.19
CA SER A 126 1.00 17.01 0.42
C SER A 126 1.19 17.50 1.86
N PRO A 127 2.39 17.36 2.46
CA PRO A 127 2.68 17.99 3.74
C PRO A 127 2.43 19.49 3.66
N PRO A 128 1.88 20.12 4.73
CA PRO A 128 1.87 21.58 4.79
C PRO A 128 3.32 22.07 4.70
N SER A 129 3.59 22.95 3.74
CA SER A 129 4.87 23.64 3.67
C SER A 129 5.15 24.33 5.00
N SER A 130 6.33 24.08 5.59
CA SER A 130 6.72 24.66 6.88
C SER A 130 6.42 26.15 6.97
N PRO A 131 6.09 26.67 8.17
CA PRO A 131 5.71 28.07 8.33
C PRO A 131 6.80 28.96 7.75
N VAL A 132 6.40 29.84 6.84
CA VAL A 132 7.26 30.92 6.35
C VAL A 132 7.71 31.71 7.56
N LEU A 133 9.01 31.72 7.82
CA LEU A 133 9.62 32.66 8.76
C LEU A 133 9.47 34.05 8.17
N LEU A 134 8.35 34.71 8.48
CA LEU A 134 8.18 36.12 8.18
C LEU A 134 9.31 36.90 8.89
N PRO A 135 9.98 37.85 8.22
CA PRO A 135 11.06 38.61 8.85
C PRO A 135 10.57 39.30 10.12
N VAL A 136 11.31 39.09 11.22
CA VAL A 136 11.13 39.85 12.45
C VAL A 136 11.62 41.27 12.20
N ASN A 137 10.71 42.15 11.78
CA ASN A 137 10.86 43.57 12.01
C ASN A 137 10.39 43.83 13.44
N GLY A 138 11.34 44.14 14.33
CA GLY A 138 10.99 44.59 15.67
C GLY A 138 10.47 46.02 15.65
N ASP A 139 9.57 46.35 16.57
CA ASP A 139 9.90 47.39 17.54
C ASP A 139 9.19 47.15 18.89
N MET A 140 9.76 47.71 19.96
CA MET A 140 9.39 47.46 21.36
C MET A 140 8.02 48.07 21.75
N LYS A 141 7.32 47.46 22.73
CA LYS A 141 7.04 48.07 24.07
C LYS A 141 6.74 47.02 25.17
N HIS A 142 7.47 47.17 26.28
CA HIS A 142 7.23 46.82 27.71
C HIS A 142 5.73 46.86 28.15
N ASP A 143 5.20 46.20 29.20
CA ASP A 143 5.79 45.53 30.41
C ASP A 143 4.74 44.61 31.14
N PRO A 144 4.87 44.16 32.43
CA PRO A 144 5.01 42.74 32.82
C PRO A 144 3.75 42.15 33.52
N SER A 145 3.65 40.85 33.86
CA SER A 145 4.36 40.23 35.00
C SER A 145 3.92 38.77 35.28
N ASN A 146 4.72 38.09 36.12
CA ASN A 146 4.54 36.75 36.75
C ASN A 146 4.93 35.49 35.94
N GLU A 147 6.22 35.16 36.01
CA GLU A 147 6.72 33.77 35.96
C GLU A 147 6.61 33.09 37.34
N ILE A 148 6.30 31.78 37.40
CA ILE A 148 6.93 30.82 38.35
C ILE A 148 7.07 29.41 37.70
N TYR A 149 8.30 29.10 37.24
CA TYR A 149 9.07 27.85 37.39
C TYR A 149 8.60 26.43 36.93
N VAL A 150 9.04 26.05 35.72
CA VAL A 150 9.82 24.86 35.29
C VAL A 150 9.94 23.57 36.16
N GLN A 151 9.64 22.41 35.54
CA GLN A 151 10.49 21.18 35.37
C GLN A 151 9.69 20.12 34.55
N LYS A 152 10.12 19.47 33.46
CA LYS A 152 11.37 18.85 32.94
C LYS A 152 11.49 17.35 33.25
N ASP A 153 10.84 16.54 32.42
CA ASP A 153 10.92 15.07 32.44
C ASP A 153 12.26 14.49 31.97
N ARG A 154 12.55 13.27 32.47
CA ARG A 154 13.80 12.52 32.25
C ARG A 154 13.48 11.03 32.02
N VAL A 155 13.82 10.53 30.84
CA VAL A 155 13.82 9.09 30.42
C VAL A 155 14.99 8.32 31.11
N PRO A 156 15.22 6.98 30.98
CA PRO A 156 14.40 5.84 30.49
C PRO A 156 14.47 4.53 31.34
N SER A 157 13.64 3.51 31.05
CA SER A 157 13.88 2.02 31.14
C SER A 157 12.56 1.27 30.83
N GLY A 158 12.47 0.05 30.27
CA GLY A 158 13.48 -0.86 29.70
C GLY A 158 12.88 -2.17 29.12
N VAL A 159 13.66 -2.82 28.25
CA VAL A 159 13.87 -4.28 28.07
C VAL A 159 12.72 -5.22 27.57
N GLU A 160 12.94 -5.70 26.34
CA GLU A 160 12.73 -7.05 25.73
C GLU A 160 11.53 -7.95 26.06
N ASN A 161 10.99 -8.60 25.01
CA ASN A 161 10.91 -10.08 24.90
C ASN A 161 10.61 -10.53 23.44
N ILE A 162 11.30 -11.59 22.97
CA ILE A 162 11.17 -12.28 21.66
C ILE A 162 11.44 -13.77 21.96
N PRO A 163 10.59 -14.76 21.58
CA PRO A 163 10.76 -15.55 20.34
C PRO A 163 9.48 -16.30 19.85
N PRO A 164 9.52 -17.29 18.91
CA PRO A 164 10.44 -17.58 17.80
C PRO A 164 9.73 -17.69 16.40
N PRO A 165 10.47 -17.83 15.29
CA PRO A 165 9.92 -18.15 13.96
C PRO A 165 10.05 -19.64 13.57
N CYS A 166 9.01 -20.24 12.98
CA CYS A 166 9.04 -21.59 12.39
C CYS A 166 9.01 -21.56 10.85
N LYS A 167 9.50 -22.64 10.21
CA LYS A 167 9.85 -22.70 8.77
C LYS A 167 8.96 -23.65 7.96
N VAL A 168 8.77 -23.27 6.68
CA VAL A 168 8.85 -24.05 5.42
C VAL A 168 8.53 -25.55 5.42
N SER A 169 7.68 -25.95 4.47
CA SER A 169 7.85 -27.14 3.61
C SER A 169 7.31 -26.87 2.19
N ASP A 170 8.02 -27.35 1.16
CA ASP A 170 7.71 -27.26 -0.28
C ASP A 170 6.82 -28.43 -0.76
N GLU A 171 6.15 -28.39 -1.94
CA GLU A 171 6.47 -29.11 -3.22
C GLU A 171 5.18 -29.18 -4.09
N VAL A 172 5.09 -29.48 -5.41
CA VAL A 172 5.98 -29.43 -6.62
C VAL A 172 5.13 -29.65 -7.91
N LYS A 173 5.67 -29.37 -9.12
CA LYS A 173 5.12 -29.58 -10.52
C LYS A 173 3.96 -28.68 -10.99
N GLY A 174 3.90 -28.15 -12.22
CA GLY A 174 4.87 -28.07 -13.33
C GLY A 174 4.45 -28.81 -14.63
N LEU A 175 4.35 -28.10 -15.77
CA LEU A 175 4.53 -28.54 -17.18
C LEU A 175 4.19 -27.39 -18.19
N GLU A 176 4.85 -27.39 -19.37
CA GLU A 176 4.70 -26.39 -20.47
C GLU A 176 4.03 -27.00 -21.76
N PRO A 177 4.43 -26.71 -23.05
CA PRO A 177 3.71 -25.79 -23.95
C PRO A 177 3.41 -26.35 -25.38
N ALA A 178 2.88 -25.50 -26.28
CA ALA A 178 2.95 -25.62 -27.77
C ALA A 178 2.78 -24.19 -28.37
N GLN A 179 3.59 -23.66 -29.31
CA GLN A 179 3.88 -24.06 -30.71
C GLN A 179 2.61 -24.04 -31.58
N ASP A 180 2.37 -23.04 -32.45
CA ASP A 180 3.07 -22.61 -33.69
C ASP A 180 2.60 -23.38 -34.94
N MET A 181 2.17 -22.63 -35.98
CA MET A 181 2.22 -23.00 -37.41
C MET A 181 1.74 -21.84 -38.31
N LYS A 182 2.37 -21.72 -39.48
CA LYS A 182 2.15 -20.76 -40.58
C LYS A 182 1.84 -21.49 -41.89
N GLU A 183 1.68 -20.72 -42.98
CA GLU A 183 1.55 -21.12 -44.41
C GLU A 183 0.17 -21.69 -44.80
N ASP A 184 -0.38 -21.45 -46.00
CA ASP A 184 0.11 -20.88 -47.28
C ASP A 184 -0.78 -19.68 -47.77
N ARG A 185 -0.46 -18.78 -48.73
CA ARG A 185 -0.11 -18.87 -50.18
C ARG A 185 -1.17 -19.60 -51.04
N GLU A 186 -1.45 -19.30 -52.31
CA GLU A 186 -1.01 -18.31 -53.34
C GLU A 186 -2.25 -17.48 -53.80
N ASP A 187 -2.17 -16.22 -54.24
CA ASP A 187 -1.72 -15.69 -55.55
C ASP A 187 -2.54 -16.17 -56.78
N GLU A 188 -3.18 -15.22 -57.48
CA GLU A 188 -3.38 -15.16 -58.95
C GLU A 188 -4.05 -13.82 -59.32
N ASP A 189 -3.55 -13.21 -60.39
CA ASP A 189 -3.98 -11.92 -60.94
C ASP A 189 -5.10 -12.14 -61.98
N ILE A 190 -5.92 -11.11 -62.27
CA ILE A 190 -6.66 -10.95 -63.54
C ILE A 190 -7.41 -9.60 -63.52
N VAL A 191 -7.02 -8.73 -64.45
CA VAL A 191 -7.84 -7.62 -64.97
C VAL A 191 -7.77 -7.69 -66.50
N PRO A 192 -8.92 -7.67 -67.20
CA PRO A 192 -9.08 -6.66 -68.24
C PRO A 192 -10.45 -5.95 -68.24
N ARG A 193 -10.50 -4.86 -69.01
CA ARG A 193 -11.50 -3.79 -68.99
C ARG A 193 -12.65 -3.97 -69.98
N GLN A 194 -13.80 -3.33 -69.65
CA GLN A 194 -14.74 -2.63 -70.55
C GLN A 194 -15.54 -3.50 -71.56
N ALA A 195 -16.70 -3.11 -72.11
CA ALA A 195 -17.33 -1.77 -72.19
C ALA A 195 -18.88 -1.81 -72.16
N GLU A 196 -19.46 -0.60 -72.14
CA GLU A 196 -20.81 -0.14 -72.54
C GLU A 196 -21.96 -0.21 -71.50
N ASN A 197 -22.90 0.75 -71.42
CA ASN A 197 -23.07 2.03 -72.14
C ASN A 197 -23.66 3.10 -71.19
N VAL A 198 -23.46 4.39 -71.48
CA VAL A 198 -23.97 5.50 -70.64
C VAL A 198 -25.29 6.03 -71.21
N GLY A 199 -26.35 6.03 -70.39
CA GLY A 199 -27.59 6.77 -70.62
C GLY A 199 -27.74 7.87 -69.56
N ASP A 200 -28.15 9.06 -70.00
CA ASP A 200 -28.21 10.30 -69.21
C ASP A 200 -28.93 10.21 -67.84
N MET A 201 -28.30 10.77 -66.80
CA MET A 201 -28.99 11.68 -65.89
C MET A 201 -28.02 12.63 -65.14
N LYS A 202 -28.48 13.87 -64.90
CA LYS A 202 -27.72 15.03 -64.40
C LYS A 202 -27.16 14.87 -62.97
N PRO A 203 -26.16 15.67 -62.58
CA PRO A 203 -25.48 15.53 -61.29
C PRO A 203 -26.28 16.12 -60.12
N ALA A 204 -26.37 15.35 -59.03
CA ALA A 204 -26.63 15.84 -57.69
C ALA A 204 -25.36 15.64 -56.84
N LYS A 205 -24.37 16.51 -57.03
CA LYS A 205 -23.20 16.60 -56.17
C LYS A 205 -23.42 17.75 -55.19
N ASP A 206 -23.51 17.44 -53.89
CA ASP A 206 -22.50 17.89 -52.94
C ASP A 206 -22.64 17.19 -51.57
N ASP A 207 -23.82 17.22 -50.95
CA ASP A 207 -23.99 16.98 -49.50
C ASP A 207 -23.43 15.65 -48.94
N MET A 208 -23.48 14.55 -49.70
CA MET A 208 -23.06 13.23 -49.22
C MET A 208 -21.52 13.01 -49.25
N GLN A 209 -20.78 13.73 -50.11
CA GLN A 209 -19.31 13.61 -50.13
C GLN A 209 -18.66 14.33 -48.95
N LEU A 210 -19.25 15.45 -48.50
CA LEU A 210 -18.71 16.31 -47.44
C LEU A 210 -18.55 15.55 -46.12
N ASN A 211 -19.54 14.72 -45.78
CA ASN A 211 -19.56 13.97 -44.53
C ASN A 211 -18.50 12.86 -44.52
N LEU A 212 -18.37 12.07 -45.60
CA LEU A 212 -17.33 11.04 -45.67
C LEU A 212 -15.91 11.62 -45.61
N THR A 213 -15.66 12.77 -46.23
CA THR A 213 -14.34 13.42 -46.14
C THR A 213 -14.05 13.94 -44.73
N ASN A 214 -15.05 14.49 -44.03
CA ASN A 214 -14.90 14.99 -42.66
C ASN A 214 -14.63 13.84 -41.67
N GLU A 215 -15.37 12.73 -41.77
CA GLU A 215 -15.15 11.54 -40.92
C GLU A 215 -13.78 10.90 -41.20
N SER A 216 -13.33 10.87 -42.46
CA SER A 216 -12.00 10.37 -42.84
C SER A 216 -10.86 11.19 -42.23
N GLU A 217 -10.92 12.53 -42.30
CA GLU A 217 -9.91 13.39 -41.67
C GLU A 217 -9.98 13.35 -40.13
N GLU A 218 -11.16 13.20 -39.53
CA GLU A 218 -11.30 12.98 -38.08
C GLU A 218 -10.63 11.67 -37.66
N LEU A 219 -10.89 10.55 -38.35
CA LEU A 219 -10.27 9.24 -38.08
C LEU A 219 -8.75 9.30 -38.21
N LYS A 220 -8.25 9.96 -39.25
CA LYS A 220 -6.81 10.18 -39.49
C LYS A 220 -6.16 11.02 -38.39
N SER A 221 -6.85 12.04 -37.87
CA SER A 221 -6.39 12.81 -36.71
C SER A 221 -6.30 11.96 -35.44
N LYS A 222 -7.31 11.09 -35.20
CA LYS A 222 -7.34 10.16 -34.06
C LYS A 222 -6.24 9.10 -34.15
N LEU A 223 -5.93 8.61 -35.35
CA LEU A 223 -4.85 7.66 -35.59
C LEU A 223 -3.48 8.27 -35.23
N SER A 224 -3.18 9.48 -35.69
CA SER A 224 -1.96 10.22 -35.33
C SER A 224 -1.83 10.43 -33.80
N VAL A 225 -2.93 10.77 -33.13
CA VAL A 225 -2.97 10.87 -31.66
C VAL A 225 -2.74 9.51 -30.97
N MET A 226 -3.20 8.40 -31.57
CA MET A 226 -2.98 7.06 -31.04
C MET A 226 -1.51 6.62 -31.21
N ASP A 227 -0.93 6.82 -32.38
CA ASP A 227 0.48 6.49 -32.67
C ASP A 227 1.45 7.26 -31.77
N SER A 228 1.18 8.55 -31.51
CA SER A 228 1.98 9.34 -30.57
C SER A 228 1.90 8.81 -29.13
N LYS A 229 0.71 8.36 -28.68
CA LYS A 229 0.53 7.72 -27.37
C LYS A 229 1.19 6.34 -27.29
N LEU A 230 1.16 5.57 -28.38
CA LEU A 230 1.82 4.26 -28.47
C LEU A 230 3.33 4.43 -28.27
N ARG A 231 3.96 5.34 -29.01
CA ARG A 231 5.40 5.65 -28.89
C ARG A 231 5.78 6.10 -27.48
N VAL A 232 4.96 6.94 -26.84
CA VAL A 232 5.20 7.36 -25.44
C VAL A 232 5.09 6.18 -24.47
N ALA A 233 4.14 5.26 -24.69
CA ALA A 233 4.01 4.04 -23.90
C ALA A 233 5.21 3.11 -24.07
N GLU A 234 5.68 2.88 -25.31
CA GLU A 234 6.88 2.07 -25.61
C GLU A 234 8.13 2.61 -24.93
N VAL A 235 8.40 3.91 -25.01
CA VAL A 235 9.53 4.58 -24.33
C VAL A 235 9.40 4.47 -22.80
N THR A 236 8.18 4.53 -22.27
CA THR A 236 7.94 4.39 -20.82
C THR A 236 8.16 2.95 -20.36
N ILE A 237 7.68 1.95 -21.12
CA ILE A 237 7.83 0.52 -20.82
C ILE A 237 9.30 0.10 -20.87
N THR A 238 10.03 0.51 -21.91
CA THR A 238 11.47 0.23 -22.05
C THR A 238 12.27 0.81 -20.89
N LYS A 239 12.05 2.08 -20.54
CA LYS A 239 12.69 2.73 -19.38
C LYS A 239 12.37 2.03 -18.05
N LEU A 240 11.11 1.67 -17.81
CA LEU A 240 10.71 0.96 -16.60
C LEU A 240 11.32 -0.45 -16.50
N ASN A 241 11.46 -1.15 -17.62
CA ASN A 241 12.11 -2.45 -17.65
C ASN A 241 13.62 -2.35 -17.38
N GLU A 242 14.30 -1.34 -17.93
CA GLU A 242 15.71 -1.08 -17.64
C GLU A 242 15.94 -0.74 -16.16
N GLU A 243 15.13 0.16 -15.59
CA GLU A 243 15.21 0.53 -14.17
C GLU A 243 14.90 -0.66 -13.24
N ARG A 244 13.90 -1.48 -13.61
CA ARG A 244 13.58 -2.73 -12.89
C ARG A 244 14.75 -3.72 -12.93
N HIS A 245 15.41 -3.87 -14.07
CA HIS A 245 16.56 -4.77 -14.20
C HIS A 245 17.74 -4.29 -13.33
N ARG A 246 18.05 -2.99 -13.37
CA ARG A 246 19.09 -2.36 -12.54
C ARG A 246 18.82 -2.54 -11.04
N ASN A 247 17.57 -2.31 -10.60
CA ASN A 247 17.16 -2.49 -9.20
C ASN A 247 17.26 -3.97 -8.75
N THR A 248 16.91 -4.93 -9.63
CA THR A 248 17.11 -6.36 -9.35
C THR A 248 18.59 -6.69 -9.17
N GLN A 249 19.46 -6.18 -10.06
CA GLN A 249 20.91 -6.39 -9.96
C GLN A 249 21.51 -5.83 -8.67
N GLU A 250 21.11 -4.61 -8.26
CA GLU A 250 21.50 -4.03 -6.97
C GLU A 250 21.01 -4.86 -5.77
N LYS A 251 19.76 -5.36 -5.83
CA LYS A 251 19.21 -6.24 -4.78
C LYS A 251 19.99 -7.55 -4.63
N ASP A 252 20.40 -8.16 -5.74
CA ASP A 252 21.16 -9.41 -5.71
C ASP A 252 22.59 -9.18 -5.22
N LEU A 253 23.21 -8.05 -5.56
CA LEU A 253 24.50 -7.64 -4.99
C LEU A 253 24.42 -7.45 -3.47
N LEU A 254 23.46 -6.67 -2.98
CA LEU A 254 23.25 -6.44 -1.54
C LEU A 254 22.93 -7.73 -0.79
N LYS A 255 22.19 -8.66 -1.42
CA LYS A 255 21.91 -9.99 -0.84
C LYS A 255 23.19 -10.81 -0.69
N LYS A 256 24.09 -10.77 -1.69
CA LYS A 256 25.40 -11.43 -1.64
C LYS A 256 26.31 -10.83 -0.57
N GLU A 257 26.35 -9.51 -0.43
CA GLU A 257 27.10 -8.84 0.65
C GLU A 257 26.57 -9.24 2.04
N LEU A 258 25.25 -9.31 2.21
CA LEU A 258 24.61 -9.74 3.46
C LEU A 258 24.97 -11.19 3.81
N GLU A 259 25.04 -12.10 2.83
CA GLU A 259 25.49 -13.48 3.04
C GLU A 259 26.97 -13.56 3.44
N VAL A 260 27.85 -12.75 2.84
CA VAL A 260 29.26 -12.64 3.23
C VAL A 260 29.40 -12.12 4.66
N LEU A 261 28.69 -11.04 5.01
CA LEU A 261 28.73 -10.45 6.35
C LEU A 261 28.22 -11.43 7.42
N LYS A 262 27.15 -12.17 7.11
CA LYS A 262 26.62 -13.24 7.98
C LYS A 262 27.64 -14.36 8.20
N ARG A 263 28.38 -14.78 7.16
CA ARG A 263 29.47 -15.76 7.32
C ARG A 263 30.59 -15.21 8.20
N GLN A 264 30.98 -13.95 8.03
CA GLN A 264 32.02 -13.30 8.83
C GLN A 264 31.64 -13.14 10.32
N ILE A 265 30.36 -12.89 10.61
CA ILE A 265 29.86 -12.86 12.00
C ILE A 265 29.91 -14.27 12.59
N ASN A 266 29.44 -15.29 11.85
CA ASN A 266 29.47 -16.68 12.32
C ASN A 266 30.89 -17.21 12.57
N THR A 267 31.90 -16.81 11.79
CA THR A 267 33.30 -17.21 12.02
C THR A 267 34.00 -16.43 13.14
N LYS A 268 33.49 -15.24 13.51
CA LYS A 268 33.94 -14.49 14.70
C LYS A 268 33.19 -14.86 15.98
N GLY A 269 32.01 -15.47 15.87
CA GLY A 269 31.16 -15.84 17.00
C GLY A 269 31.58 -17.10 17.77
N SER A 270 32.59 -17.84 17.32
CA SER A 270 33.05 -19.10 17.92
C SER A 270 33.95 -18.94 19.16
N GLN A 271 34.04 -17.75 19.75
CA GLN A 271 34.72 -17.51 21.04
C GLN A 271 33.73 -17.11 22.16
N ALA A 272 32.57 -17.77 22.22
CA ALA A 272 31.63 -17.67 23.33
C ALA A 272 31.97 -18.71 24.43
N GLY A 273 33.08 -18.49 25.12
CA GLY A 273 33.53 -19.33 26.23
C GLY A 273 34.44 -18.56 27.19
N PHE A 274 34.39 -18.89 28.48
CA PHE A 274 35.24 -18.25 29.48
C PHE A 274 36.72 -18.43 29.09
N PRO A 275 37.57 -17.39 29.09
CA PRO A 275 38.96 -17.54 28.69
C PRO A 275 39.65 -18.61 29.53
N PHE A 276 40.22 -19.64 28.90
CA PHE A 276 40.90 -20.74 29.61
C PHE A 276 41.99 -20.23 30.57
N LEU A 277 42.65 -19.13 30.19
CA LEU A 277 43.60 -18.41 31.05
C LEU A 277 42.98 -17.94 32.37
N PHE A 278 41.73 -17.47 32.38
CA PHE A 278 41.06 -17.06 33.62
C PHE A 278 40.83 -18.26 34.55
N VAL A 279 40.41 -19.41 33.99
CA VAL A 279 40.24 -20.65 34.76
C VAL A 279 41.58 -21.09 35.37
N CYS A 280 42.67 -21.01 34.60
CA CYS A 280 44.02 -21.29 35.10
C CYS A 280 44.44 -20.32 36.20
N MET A 281 44.21 -19.01 36.03
CA MET A 281 44.56 -18.00 37.04
C MET A 281 43.79 -18.21 38.35
N VAL A 282 42.49 -18.49 38.29
CA VAL A 282 41.68 -18.81 39.48
C VAL A 282 42.21 -20.07 40.17
N ALA A 283 42.50 -21.13 39.42
CA ALA A 283 43.06 -22.35 40.00
C ALA A 283 44.41 -22.13 40.69
N LEU A 284 45.32 -21.36 40.07
CA LEU A 284 46.62 -21.02 40.66
C LEU A 284 46.47 -20.18 41.94
N ILE A 285 45.55 -19.20 41.95
CA ILE A 285 45.24 -18.41 43.14
C ILE A 285 44.66 -19.31 44.25
N SER A 286 43.75 -20.22 43.92
CA SER A 286 43.17 -21.17 44.89
C SER A 286 44.22 -22.09 45.51
N VAL A 287 45.16 -22.60 44.72
CA VAL A 287 46.27 -23.43 45.23
C VAL A 287 47.22 -22.61 46.10
N ALA A 288 47.58 -21.39 45.68
CA ALA A 288 48.44 -20.50 46.47
C ALA A 288 47.80 -20.13 47.81
N VAL A 289 46.53 -19.73 47.82
CA VAL A 289 45.78 -19.41 49.04
C VAL A 289 45.65 -20.65 49.94
N GLY A 290 45.39 -21.83 49.38
CA GLY A 290 45.38 -23.08 50.14
C GLY A 290 46.73 -23.41 50.78
N TYR A 291 47.83 -23.18 50.06
CA TYR A 291 49.19 -23.38 50.57
C TYR A 291 49.55 -22.38 51.70
N TYR A 292 49.13 -21.12 51.61
CA TYR A 292 49.37 -20.14 52.68
C TYR A 292 48.44 -20.29 53.91
N ILE A 293 47.34 -21.03 53.79
CA ILE A 293 46.38 -21.28 54.88
C ILE A 293 46.65 -22.60 55.62
N HIS A 294 47.46 -23.49 55.05
CA HIS A 294 47.89 -24.71 55.72
C HIS A 294 49.26 -24.49 56.40
N PRO A 295 49.34 -24.41 57.74
CA PRO A 295 50.61 -24.37 58.47
C PRO A 295 51.33 -25.74 58.45
#